data_AF-A0ABD3I7E1-F1
#
_entry.id   AF-A0ABD3I7E1-F1
#
_cell.length_a   1.000
_cell.length_b   1.000
_cell.length_c   1.000
_cell.angle_alpha   90.00
_cell.angle_beta   90.00
_cell.angle_gamma   90.00
#
_symmetry.space_group_name_H-M   'P 1'
#
loop_
_entity.id
_entity.type
_entity.pdbx_description
1 polymer ?
#
loop_
_entity_poly.entity_id
_entity_poly.type
_entity_poly.pdbx_seq_one_letter_code
_entity_poly.pdbx_strand_id
1 'polypeptide(L)'
;MRLVSDSPAVAHIEETWPEFARDPRHLRLGLASDGVSPYSIRSSTYSVWPVALMNYNIPPWLATKKGFILLALIVPGPKQTKNVDVFLQPLVEELSQLWAGVDDVFDNRTHRIGRDRRFVLKGILMWTMHNYPGFGAISGFQTKGYCACPTCAYMLPYGWSYELRKVVYLQYSTFLPLDHPFRGVGADKNLDEPPIPRTMEWWRARWDAIQTGNIQLDESRLRRWSILHELPYWKSLQIHHLLDPMHIEANVVKSLIKHLFGDKDNVRARRGCEEFNMHPESWMQVSDDGTETMPPAPWVLRKEERKTLCQRISKIRFPTGFGSYLRKAFTTDKASWPSDLKSHDFHILLQHVLPTCLHGLGTQELREAIYDLSRLMRWVCSKEINVLEVPRMDIFAAETLCKLEKTLPPSFFDSQIHLLVHLVREISICGPVHTRWMYWLERYMKVLKDDVRQRAKPEGSMAEGHLHREAMFFCSTILAQLDPGSPLLFREVEDGEEASFRLIGAGSKRSLSAMELDQIHVFILYNSELMEDWILRCEEDKRMASDEPFCYPSFVEQCFYVECSHDVDWSFVIPYIPRERQFVGSDSLAAT
;
A
#
# COMPACT_ATOMS: atom_id res chain seq x y z
N MET A 1 5.28 19.08 7.84
CA MET A 1 4.74 17.76 8.20
C MET A 1 5.83 16.71 8.04
N ARG A 2 6.08 15.94 9.09
CA ARG A 2 7.06 14.83 9.11
C ARG A 2 6.39 13.50 9.35
N LEU A 3 5.35 13.48 10.17
CA LEU A 3 4.59 12.28 10.55
C LEU A 3 3.13 12.39 10.10
N VAL A 4 2.43 11.25 10.09
CA VAL A 4 0.96 11.22 9.86
C VAL A 4 0.22 11.98 10.97
N SER A 5 0.74 11.96 12.20
CA SER A 5 0.20 12.74 13.32
C SER A 5 0.20 14.25 13.06
N ASP A 6 1.07 14.75 12.18
CA ASP A 6 1.14 16.17 11.84
C ASP A 6 0.13 16.57 10.74
N SER A 7 -0.67 15.61 10.25
CA SER A 7 -1.53 15.82 9.10
C SER A 7 -2.83 16.53 9.47
N PRO A 8 -3.38 17.37 8.55
CA PRO A 8 -4.70 17.96 8.75
C PRO A 8 -5.82 16.94 8.98
N ALA A 9 -5.71 15.73 8.43
CA ALA A 9 -6.67 14.66 8.68
C ALA A 9 -6.70 14.22 10.15
N VAL A 10 -5.54 14.12 10.81
CA VAL A 10 -5.46 13.81 12.24
C VAL A 10 -6.00 14.98 13.06
N ALA A 11 -5.61 16.21 12.73
CA ALA A 11 -6.15 17.40 13.41
C ALA A 11 -7.69 17.47 13.31
N HIS A 12 -8.24 17.19 12.13
CA HIS A 12 -9.69 17.14 11.91
C HIS A 12 -10.39 16.09 12.77
N ILE A 13 -9.80 14.89 12.92
CA ILE A 13 -10.32 13.85 13.82
C ILE A 13 -10.32 14.35 15.27
N GLU A 14 -9.24 15.03 15.68
CA GLU A 14 -9.10 15.53 17.06
C GLU A 14 -10.08 16.66 17.37
N GLU A 15 -10.33 17.54 16.39
CA GLU A 15 -11.34 18.60 16.48
C GLU A 15 -12.77 18.05 16.46
N THR A 16 -13.03 17.05 15.62
CA THR A 16 -14.37 16.45 15.47
C THR A 16 -14.76 15.61 16.70
N TRP A 17 -13.79 14.93 17.33
CA TRP A 17 -14.00 14.08 18.50
C TRP A 17 -12.99 14.36 19.62
N PRO A 18 -13.12 15.48 20.36
CA PRO A 18 -12.16 15.85 21.42
C PRO A 18 -12.05 14.82 22.54
N GLU A 19 -13.15 14.17 22.92
CA GLU A 19 -13.13 13.09 23.93
C GLU A 19 -12.35 11.86 23.48
N PHE A 20 -12.31 11.58 22.16
CA PHE A 20 -11.44 10.55 21.60
C PHE A 20 -9.98 11.02 21.63
N ALA A 21 -9.70 12.26 21.22
CA ALA A 21 -8.34 12.79 21.19
C ALA A 21 -7.69 12.91 22.57
N ARG A 22 -8.51 13.13 23.61
CA ARG A 22 -8.07 13.34 24.99
C ARG A 22 -7.25 12.17 25.55
N ASP A 23 -7.55 10.95 25.14
CA ASP A 23 -6.77 9.78 25.55
C ASP A 23 -5.79 9.37 24.43
N PRO A 24 -4.47 9.55 24.62
CA PRO A 24 -3.47 9.21 23.62
C PRO A 24 -3.38 7.70 23.34
N ARG A 25 -3.99 6.86 24.18
CA ARG A 25 -4.03 5.40 24.02
C ARG A 25 -5.07 4.95 23.01
N HIS A 26 -6.00 5.82 22.60
CA HIS A 26 -6.99 5.48 21.58
C HIS A 26 -6.33 5.29 20.20
N LEU A 27 -6.72 4.23 19.50
CA LEU A 27 -6.07 3.72 18.30
C LEU A 27 -6.45 4.50 17.03
N ARG A 28 -5.45 4.82 16.21
CA ARG A 28 -5.59 5.34 14.86
C ARG A 28 -5.09 4.28 13.90
N LEU A 29 -6.00 3.67 13.13
CA LEU A 29 -5.71 2.51 12.31
C LEU A 29 -5.75 2.85 10.81
N GLY A 30 -4.89 2.19 10.03
CA GLY A 30 -4.94 2.18 8.57
C GLY A 30 -5.09 0.76 8.05
N LEU A 31 -6.00 0.54 7.09
CA LEU A 31 -6.25 -0.77 6.51
C LEU A 31 -5.50 -0.90 5.18
N ALA A 32 -4.84 -2.04 4.94
CA ALA A 32 -4.28 -2.36 3.65
C ALA A 32 -4.51 -3.83 3.28
N SER A 33 -4.68 -4.09 1.99
CA SER A 33 -4.91 -5.42 1.46
C SER A 33 -4.49 -5.50 -0.01
N ASP A 34 -3.99 -6.66 -0.42
CA ASP A 34 -3.70 -6.97 -1.82
C ASP A 34 -3.81 -8.48 -2.08
N GLY A 35 -4.00 -8.83 -3.34
CA GLY A 35 -4.07 -10.20 -3.80
C GLY A 35 -2.69 -10.85 -3.84
N VAL A 36 -2.56 -11.98 -3.14
CA VAL A 36 -1.31 -12.69 -3.00
C VAL A 36 -1.44 -14.16 -3.42
N SER A 37 -0.55 -14.63 -4.28
CA SER A 37 -0.43 -16.06 -4.59
C SER A 37 0.34 -16.79 -3.47
N PRO A 38 -0.26 -17.79 -2.80
CA PRO A 38 0.35 -18.45 -1.65
C PRO A 38 1.48 -19.42 -2.05
N TYR A 39 1.55 -19.84 -3.30
CA TYR A 39 2.42 -20.96 -3.70
C TYR A 39 3.81 -20.54 -4.18
N SER A 40 4.17 -19.26 -4.11
CA SER A 40 5.46 -18.72 -4.61
C SER A 40 5.77 -19.01 -6.09
N ILE A 41 4.84 -19.62 -6.81
CA ILE A 41 4.86 -19.85 -8.25
C ILE A 41 4.23 -18.61 -8.90
N ARG A 42 4.73 -18.18 -10.06
CA ARG A 42 4.10 -17.14 -10.91
C ARG A 42 2.80 -17.65 -11.55
N SER A 43 1.94 -18.32 -10.77
CA SER A 43 0.65 -18.83 -11.21
C SER A 43 -0.45 -17.90 -10.71
N SER A 44 -1.33 -17.48 -11.61
CA SER A 44 -2.53 -16.69 -11.33
C SER A 44 -3.73 -17.56 -10.94
N THR A 45 -3.54 -18.85 -10.66
CA THR A 45 -4.64 -19.80 -10.38
C THR A 45 -5.19 -19.68 -8.96
N TYR A 46 -4.44 -19.08 -8.04
CA TYR A 46 -4.81 -18.93 -6.64
C TYR A 46 -4.38 -17.57 -6.10
N SER A 47 -5.32 -16.79 -5.56
CA SER A 47 -5.07 -15.52 -4.90
C SER A 47 -5.84 -15.46 -3.59
N VAL A 48 -5.11 -15.28 -2.49
CA VAL A 48 -5.61 -14.98 -1.15
C VAL A 48 -5.50 -13.48 -0.92
N TRP A 49 -6.35 -12.88 -0.10
CA TRP A 49 -6.22 -11.45 0.26
C TRP A 49 -6.10 -11.29 1.78
N PRO A 50 -4.86 -11.19 2.30
CA PRO A 50 -4.63 -10.75 3.67
C PRO A 50 -5.14 -9.31 3.84
N VAL A 51 -5.87 -9.05 4.91
CA VAL A 51 -6.28 -7.71 5.34
C VAL A 51 -5.49 -7.37 6.58
N ALA A 52 -4.60 -6.39 6.46
CA ALA A 52 -3.70 -5.97 7.51
C ALA A 52 -4.05 -4.57 8.01
N LEU A 53 -3.88 -4.35 9.31
CA LEU A 53 -4.02 -3.05 9.95
C LEU A 53 -2.65 -2.55 10.42
N MET A 54 -2.42 -1.27 10.18
CA MET A 54 -1.28 -0.52 10.70
C MET A 54 -1.77 0.40 11.81
N ASN A 55 -1.02 0.50 12.91
CA ASN A 55 -1.30 1.46 13.96
C ASN A 55 -0.46 2.75 13.77
N TYR A 56 -1.13 3.88 13.61
CA TYR A 56 -0.52 5.20 13.43
C TYR A 56 -0.20 5.92 14.75
N ASN A 57 -0.61 5.39 15.90
CA ASN A 57 -0.14 5.91 17.17
C ASN A 57 1.38 5.73 17.28
N ILE A 58 1.92 4.69 16.66
CA ILE A 58 3.29 4.20 16.83
C ILE A 58 4.23 4.87 15.81
N PRO A 59 5.51 5.12 16.14
CA PRO A 59 6.45 5.70 15.22
C PRO A 59 6.52 4.93 13.89
N PRO A 60 6.62 5.64 12.74
CA PRO A 60 6.62 5.02 11.42
C PRO A 60 7.61 3.87 11.20
N TRP A 61 8.77 3.92 11.85
CA TRP A 61 9.81 2.90 11.72
C TRP A 61 9.47 1.59 12.46
N LEU A 62 8.51 1.63 13.39
CA LEU A 62 7.97 0.47 14.09
C LEU A 62 6.62 0.04 13.48
N ALA A 63 5.77 0.99 13.08
CA ALA A 63 4.45 0.74 12.45
C ALA A 63 4.52 -0.17 11.21
N THR A 64 5.66 -0.14 10.50
CA THR A 64 5.89 -0.89 9.26
C THR A 64 6.65 -2.21 9.49
N LYS A 65 7.01 -2.53 10.74
CA LYS A 65 7.70 -3.76 11.12
C LYS A 65 6.70 -4.89 11.32
N LYS A 66 7.13 -6.11 10.96
CA LYS A 66 6.27 -7.30 10.89
C LYS A 66 5.58 -7.65 12.21
N GLY A 67 6.23 -7.40 13.35
CA GLY A 67 5.65 -7.68 14.68
C GLY A 67 4.57 -6.70 15.12
N PHE A 68 4.45 -5.54 14.47
CA PHE A 68 3.47 -4.50 14.79
C PHE A 68 2.34 -4.40 13.74
N ILE A 69 2.39 -5.22 12.70
CA ILE A 69 1.33 -5.32 11.69
C ILE A 69 0.30 -6.33 12.18
N LEU A 70 -0.94 -5.89 12.31
CA LEU A 70 -2.04 -6.75 12.74
C LEU A 70 -2.67 -7.41 11.52
N LEU A 71 -2.71 -8.74 11.49
CA LEU A 71 -3.48 -9.47 10.48
C LEU A 71 -4.93 -9.60 10.93
N ALA A 72 -5.79 -8.68 10.50
CA ALA A 72 -7.19 -8.68 10.89
C ALA A 72 -7.95 -9.91 10.36
N LEU A 73 -7.79 -10.22 9.07
CA LEU A 73 -8.40 -11.41 8.47
C LEU A 73 -7.71 -11.83 7.18
N ILE A 74 -8.04 -13.04 6.72
CA ILE A 74 -7.60 -13.58 5.44
C ILE A 74 -8.83 -13.90 4.59
N VAL A 75 -9.01 -13.19 3.47
CA VAL A 75 -10.05 -13.53 2.50
C VAL A 75 -9.58 -14.72 1.66
N PRO A 76 -10.31 -15.84 1.65
CA PRO A 76 -9.88 -17.07 1.01
C PRO A 76 -9.86 -16.99 -0.52
N GLY A 77 -8.99 -17.80 -1.12
CA GLY A 77 -8.94 -17.99 -2.57
C GLY A 77 -10.03 -18.96 -3.09
N PRO A 78 -9.94 -19.43 -4.34
CA PRO A 78 -8.81 -19.33 -5.26
C PRO A 78 -8.81 -18.05 -6.12
N LYS A 79 -9.92 -17.34 -6.26
CA LYS A 79 -10.02 -16.14 -7.11
C LYS A 79 -10.37 -14.93 -6.26
N GLN A 80 -10.01 -13.75 -6.77
CA GLN A 80 -10.50 -12.50 -6.19
C GLN A 80 -12.02 -12.55 -6.07
N THR A 81 -12.52 -12.34 -4.84
CA THR A 81 -13.96 -12.30 -4.59
C THR A 81 -14.61 -11.15 -5.38
N LYS A 82 -15.82 -11.41 -5.88
CA LYS A 82 -16.63 -10.36 -6.53
C LYS A 82 -17.12 -9.33 -5.52
N ASN A 83 -17.38 -9.75 -4.28
CA ASN A 83 -17.78 -8.88 -3.20
C ASN A 83 -16.91 -9.18 -1.96
N VAL A 84 -16.02 -8.26 -1.64
CA VAL A 84 -15.14 -8.36 -0.47
C VAL A 84 -15.86 -7.93 0.82
N ASP A 85 -16.97 -7.19 0.72
CA ASP A 85 -17.70 -6.67 1.88
C ASP A 85 -18.18 -7.77 2.82
N VAL A 86 -18.64 -8.90 2.26
CA VAL A 86 -19.09 -10.07 3.03
C VAL A 86 -17.99 -10.58 3.96
N PHE A 87 -16.74 -10.50 3.52
CA PHE A 87 -15.59 -10.92 4.33
C PHE A 87 -15.10 -9.83 5.27
N LEU A 88 -15.35 -8.55 4.96
CA LEU A 88 -15.00 -7.42 5.82
C LEU A 88 -16.03 -7.18 6.93
N GLN A 89 -17.22 -7.79 6.86
CA GLN A 89 -18.28 -7.58 7.85
C GLN A 89 -17.83 -7.82 9.30
N PRO A 90 -17.16 -8.92 9.67
CA PRO A 90 -16.68 -9.11 11.04
C PRO A 90 -15.74 -7.99 11.48
N LEU A 91 -14.84 -7.56 10.60
CA LEU A 91 -13.92 -6.46 10.88
C LEU A 91 -14.66 -5.11 11.06
N VAL A 92 -15.71 -4.85 10.28
CA VAL A 92 -16.52 -3.64 10.44
C VAL A 92 -17.29 -3.64 11.76
N GLU A 93 -17.81 -4.80 12.17
CA GLU A 93 -18.48 -4.99 13.45
C GLU A 93 -17.50 -4.75 14.62
N GLU A 94 -16.31 -5.34 14.58
CA GLU A 94 -15.25 -5.14 15.57
C GLU A 94 -14.75 -3.70 15.62
N LEU A 95 -14.54 -3.05 14.47
CA LEU A 95 -14.16 -1.63 14.41
C LEU A 95 -15.26 -0.71 14.94
N SER A 96 -16.53 -1.10 14.80
CA SER A 96 -17.67 -0.36 15.36
C SER A 96 -17.74 -0.51 16.89
N GLN A 97 -17.48 -1.71 17.41
CA GLN A 97 -17.36 -1.95 18.85
C GLN A 97 -16.17 -1.19 19.45
N LEU A 98 -15.02 -1.25 18.79
CA LEU A 98 -13.82 -0.52 19.17
C LEU A 98 -14.06 1.00 19.17
N TRP A 99 -14.89 1.53 18.27
CA TRP A 99 -15.28 2.93 18.31
C TRP A 99 -16.22 3.29 19.47
N ALA A 100 -17.19 2.42 19.76
CA ALA A 100 -18.09 2.60 20.90
C ALA A 100 -17.30 2.66 22.22
N GLY A 101 -16.32 1.78 22.35
CA GLY A 101 -15.41 1.69 23.49
C GLY A 101 -15.38 0.28 24.05
N VAL A 102 -14.17 -0.21 24.33
CA VAL A 102 -13.94 -1.46 25.05
C VAL A 102 -13.58 -1.09 26.48
N ASP A 103 -14.44 -1.45 27.42
CA ASP A 103 -14.25 -1.18 28.85
C ASP A 103 -13.20 -2.12 29.46
N ASP A 104 -12.79 -1.82 30.69
CA ASP A 104 -11.93 -2.67 31.51
C ASP A 104 -10.55 -3.01 30.90
N VAL A 105 -10.07 -2.24 29.92
CA VAL A 105 -8.75 -2.47 29.32
C VAL A 105 -7.66 -2.12 30.32
N PHE A 106 -6.78 -3.08 30.58
CA PHE A 106 -5.73 -2.98 31.59
C PHE A 106 -4.59 -2.05 31.15
N ASP A 107 -4.27 -1.04 31.98
CA ASP A 107 -3.09 -0.18 31.78
C ASP A 107 -1.88 -0.71 32.58
N ASN A 108 -1.03 -1.47 31.89
CA ASN A 108 0.19 -2.05 32.45
C ASN A 108 1.14 -1.00 33.07
N ARG A 109 1.17 0.25 32.55
CA ARG A 109 2.03 1.31 33.10
C ARG A 109 1.66 1.65 34.53
N THR A 110 0.37 1.66 34.82
CA THR A 110 -0.16 2.06 36.13
C THR A 110 0.00 0.96 37.16
N HIS A 111 -0.06 -0.31 36.73
CA HIS A 111 0.21 -1.46 37.57
C HIS A 111 1.64 -1.46 38.14
N ARG A 112 2.65 -1.11 37.32
CA ARG A 112 4.06 -0.97 37.78
C ARG A 112 4.24 0.09 38.88
N ILE A 113 3.31 1.02 39.01
CA ILE A 113 3.31 2.10 40.02
C ILE A 113 2.26 1.83 41.11
N GLY A 114 1.72 0.60 41.19
CA GLY A 114 0.76 0.17 42.21
C GLY A 114 -0.63 0.82 42.08
N ARG A 115 -0.99 1.30 40.89
CA ARG A 115 -2.33 1.84 40.58
C ARG A 115 -2.96 0.97 39.51
N ASP A 116 -3.89 0.10 39.85
CA ASP A 116 -4.69 -0.57 38.82
C ASP A 116 -5.62 0.47 38.17
N ARG A 117 -5.25 0.97 36.98
CA ARG A 117 -6.11 1.88 36.20
C ARG A 117 -6.56 1.18 34.93
N ARG A 118 -7.73 0.58 34.99
CA ARG A 118 -8.44 0.22 33.78
C ARG A 118 -8.97 1.46 33.07
N PHE A 119 -9.08 1.39 31.75
CA PHE A 119 -9.59 2.47 30.94
C PHE A 119 -10.47 1.95 29.81
N VAL A 120 -11.21 2.87 29.19
CA VAL A 120 -11.99 2.57 27.99
C VAL A 120 -11.09 2.76 26.78
N LEU A 121 -10.85 1.71 26.01
CA LEU A 121 -10.10 1.80 24.76
C LEU A 121 -11.05 2.11 23.61
N LYS A 122 -10.71 3.12 22.81
CA LYS A 122 -11.37 3.43 21.55
C LYS A 122 -10.42 3.32 20.37
N GLY A 123 -10.98 3.16 19.17
CA GLY A 123 -10.20 3.15 17.94
C GLY A 123 -10.97 3.66 16.73
N ILE A 124 -10.24 4.24 15.78
CA ILE A 124 -10.76 4.80 14.54
C ILE A 124 -9.96 4.27 13.35
N LEU A 125 -10.65 3.78 12.32
CA LEU A 125 -10.04 3.49 11.01
C LEU A 125 -10.00 4.80 10.20
N MET A 126 -8.81 5.33 9.95
CA MET A 126 -8.65 6.62 9.27
C MET A 126 -8.83 6.54 7.76
N TRP A 127 -8.31 5.47 7.15
CA TRP A 127 -8.32 5.30 5.70
C TRP A 127 -7.87 3.89 5.31
N THR A 128 -8.05 3.56 4.04
CA THR A 128 -7.53 2.34 3.43
C THR A 128 -6.46 2.63 2.37
N MET A 129 -5.49 1.73 2.19
CA MET A 129 -4.35 1.89 1.30
C MET A 129 -4.16 0.64 0.45
N HIS A 130 -4.22 0.80 -0.87
CA HIS A 130 -4.21 -0.32 -1.80
C HIS A 130 -3.53 0.06 -3.11
N ASN A 131 -3.04 -0.95 -3.84
CA ASN A 131 -2.81 -0.76 -5.27
C ASN A 131 -4.13 -0.39 -5.97
N TYR A 132 -4.06 0.21 -7.16
CA TYR A 132 -5.28 0.76 -7.78
C TYR A 132 -6.39 -0.27 -8.08
N PRO A 133 -6.10 -1.53 -8.45
CA PRO A 133 -7.12 -2.58 -8.50
C PRO A 133 -7.76 -2.87 -7.13
N GLY A 134 -6.96 -3.01 -6.07
CA GLY A 134 -7.43 -3.21 -4.70
C GLY A 134 -8.22 -2.03 -4.16
N PHE A 135 -7.83 -0.80 -4.54
CA PHE A 135 -8.58 0.42 -4.25
C PHE A 135 -10.01 0.26 -4.73
N GLY A 136 -10.22 -0.12 -5.99
CA GLY A 136 -11.57 -0.35 -6.53
C GLY A 136 -12.28 -1.55 -5.89
N ALA A 137 -11.50 -2.57 -5.51
CA ALA A 137 -12.04 -3.75 -4.85
C ALA A 137 -12.58 -3.45 -3.45
N ILE A 138 -12.00 -2.51 -2.70
CA ILE A 138 -12.33 -2.16 -1.31
C ILE A 138 -13.27 -0.95 -1.20
N SER A 139 -13.06 0.08 -2.03
CA SER A 139 -13.92 1.27 -2.08
C SER A 139 -15.23 1.06 -2.86
N GLY A 140 -15.25 0.10 -3.79
CA GLY A 140 -16.34 -0.06 -4.73
C GLY A 140 -16.30 0.89 -5.93
N PHE A 141 -15.28 1.76 -6.04
CA PHE A 141 -15.11 2.63 -7.20
C PHE A 141 -14.62 1.87 -8.44
N GLN A 142 -15.01 2.36 -9.61
CA GLN A 142 -14.43 1.93 -10.87
C GLN A 142 -12.98 2.44 -10.95
N THR A 143 -12.05 1.58 -11.35
CA THR A 143 -10.61 1.93 -11.45
C THR A 143 -10.04 1.71 -12.86
N LYS A 144 -10.93 1.53 -13.85
CA LYS A 144 -10.58 1.34 -15.27
C LYS A 144 -11.61 2.01 -16.17
N GLY A 145 -11.17 2.49 -17.33
CA GLY A 145 -12.07 3.11 -18.30
C GLY A 145 -12.60 4.45 -17.79
N TYR A 146 -13.88 4.71 -18.02
CA TYR A 146 -14.55 5.95 -17.60
C TYR A 146 -14.69 6.01 -16.08
N CYS A 147 -14.55 7.22 -15.52
CA CYS A 147 -14.63 7.50 -14.09
C CYS A 147 -13.66 6.67 -13.24
N ALA A 148 -12.49 6.29 -13.79
CA ALA A 148 -11.50 5.56 -12.99
C ALA A 148 -11.02 6.42 -11.81
N CYS A 149 -10.87 7.74 -12.03
CA CYS A 149 -10.53 8.67 -10.96
C CYS A 149 -11.78 9.00 -10.12
N PRO A 150 -11.83 8.63 -8.82
CA PRO A 150 -12.96 8.94 -7.96
C PRO A 150 -13.10 10.44 -7.68
N THR A 151 -11.98 11.17 -7.70
CA THR A 151 -11.92 12.63 -7.48
C THR A 151 -12.48 13.41 -8.67
N CYS A 152 -12.12 13.03 -9.90
CA CYS A 152 -12.56 13.75 -11.10
C CYS A 152 -13.90 13.24 -11.65
N ALA A 153 -14.26 11.98 -11.38
CA ALA A 153 -15.47 11.32 -11.87
C ALA A 153 -15.70 11.60 -13.38
N TYR A 154 -16.63 12.48 -13.74
CA TYR A 154 -17.04 12.81 -15.12
C TYR A 154 -16.48 14.14 -15.68
N MET A 155 -15.64 14.86 -14.93
CA MET A 155 -15.39 16.28 -15.23
C MET A 155 -14.33 16.57 -16.28
N LEU A 156 -13.41 15.65 -16.54
CA LEU A 156 -12.53 15.79 -17.69
C LEU A 156 -13.26 15.23 -18.91
N PRO A 157 -13.09 15.80 -20.12
CA PRO A 157 -13.54 15.14 -21.34
C PRO A 157 -12.65 13.92 -21.57
N TYR A 158 -13.05 12.82 -20.94
CA TYR A 158 -12.53 11.51 -21.21
C TYR A 158 -12.92 11.13 -22.63
N GLY A 159 -11.95 11.13 -23.53
CA GLY A 159 -12.14 10.59 -24.86
C GLY A 159 -11.94 9.07 -24.81
N TRP A 160 -12.97 8.29 -25.11
CA TRP A 160 -12.69 6.96 -25.65
C TRP A 160 -12.06 7.15 -27.01
N SER A 161 -10.81 6.72 -27.12
CA SER A 161 -10.10 6.69 -28.39
C SER A 161 -10.53 5.45 -29.16
N TYR A 162 -11.08 5.66 -30.36
CA TYR A 162 -11.44 4.56 -31.25
C TYR A 162 -10.20 3.85 -31.79
N GLU A 163 -9.12 4.60 -32.02
CA GLU A 163 -7.85 4.08 -32.52
C GLU A 163 -7.07 3.31 -31.44
N LEU A 164 -6.97 3.88 -30.24
CA LEU A 164 -6.23 3.26 -29.12
C LEU A 164 -7.04 2.21 -28.37
N ARG A 165 -8.38 2.19 -28.55
CA ARG A 165 -9.32 1.32 -27.84
C ARG A 165 -9.19 1.40 -26.32
N LYS A 166 -9.00 2.62 -25.81
CA LYS A 166 -8.93 2.92 -24.39
C LYS A 166 -9.47 4.32 -24.12
N VAL A 167 -9.79 4.56 -22.85
CA VAL A 167 -10.01 5.93 -22.35
C VAL A 167 -8.66 6.62 -22.20
N VAL A 168 -8.57 7.84 -22.73
CA VAL A 168 -7.39 8.69 -22.68
C VAL A 168 -7.69 9.89 -21.76
N TYR A 169 -6.73 10.24 -20.91
CA TYR A 169 -6.86 11.31 -19.91
C TYR A 169 -5.98 12.50 -20.33
N LEU A 170 -6.61 13.57 -20.83
CA LEU A 170 -5.92 14.79 -21.35
C LEU A 170 -6.50 16.04 -20.68
N GLN A 171 -6.10 17.22 -21.18
CA GLN A 171 -6.53 18.53 -20.72
C GLN A 171 -6.14 18.82 -19.28
N TYR A 172 -4.89 18.51 -18.92
CA TYR A 172 -4.38 18.85 -17.59
C TYR A 172 -4.29 20.36 -17.34
N SER A 173 -4.39 21.17 -18.40
CA SER A 173 -4.47 22.64 -18.32
C SER A 173 -5.67 23.11 -17.49
N THR A 174 -6.75 22.32 -17.46
CA THR A 174 -7.96 22.59 -16.66
C THR A 174 -7.70 22.62 -15.15
N PHE A 175 -6.64 21.98 -14.66
CA PHE A 175 -6.28 22.02 -13.23
C PHE A 175 -5.50 23.28 -12.84
N LEU A 176 -5.10 24.12 -13.81
CA LEU A 176 -4.33 25.33 -13.56
C LEU A 176 -5.24 26.54 -13.36
N PRO A 177 -4.78 27.61 -12.70
CA PRO A 177 -5.51 28.88 -12.66
C PRO A 177 -5.92 29.38 -14.05
N LEU A 178 -7.01 30.14 -14.16
CA LEU A 178 -7.56 30.61 -15.45
C LEU A 178 -6.60 31.56 -16.19
N ASP A 179 -5.77 32.30 -15.46
CA ASP A 179 -4.76 33.22 -15.98
C ASP A 179 -3.42 32.55 -16.30
N HIS A 180 -3.31 31.23 -16.10
CA HIS A 180 -2.06 30.51 -16.26
C HIS A 180 -1.65 30.39 -17.75
N PRO A 181 -0.36 30.57 -18.12
CA PRO A 181 0.10 30.55 -19.53
C PRO A 181 -0.13 29.25 -20.31
N PHE A 182 -0.47 28.16 -19.63
CA PHE A 182 -0.80 26.88 -20.27
C PHE A 182 -2.29 26.73 -20.61
N ARG A 183 -3.15 27.64 -20.13
CA ARG A 183 -4.55 27.71 -20.54
C ARG A 183 -4.63 28.14 -22.01
N GLY A 184 -5.49 27.47 -22.79
CA GLY A 184 -5.72 27.79 -24.21
C GLY A 184 -4.61 27.35 -25.18
N VAL A 185 -3.68 26.49 -24.76
CA VAL A 185 -2.61 25.93 -25.60
C VAL A 185 -2.83 24.42 -25.78
N GLY A 186 -2.90 23.93 -27.02
CA GLY A 186 -3.05 22.50 -27.34
C GLY A 186 -4.46 22.10 -27.78
N ALA A 187 -4.91 20.88 -27.42
CA ALA A 187 -6.25 20.36 -27.73
C ALA A 187 -7.38 21.05 -26.94
N ASP A 188 -7.04 22.05 -26.13
CA ASP A 188 -7.91 22.72 -25.17
C ASP A 188 -8.37 24.07 -25.74
N LYS A 189 -9.54 24.10 -26.38
CA LYS A 189 -10.18 25.33 -26.90
C LYS A 189 -11.26 25.88 -25.96
N ASN A 190 -11.55 25.20 -24.85
CA ASN A 190 -12.61 25.61 -23.92
C ASN A 190 -11.98 26.09 -22.61
N LEU A 191 -12.21 27.36 -22.30
CA LEU A 191 -11.78 28.04 -21.08
C LEU A 191 -12.67 27.64 -19.89
N ASP A 192 -12.83 26.34 -19.65
CA ASP A 192 -13.69 25.84 -18.57
C ASP A 192 -13.02 26.04 -17.19
N GLU A 193 -13.84 26.30 -16.18
CA GLU A 193 -13.41 26.39 -14.79
C GLU A 193 -12.68 25.11 -14.33
N PRO A 194 -11.75 25.21 -13.36
CA PRO A 194 -11.12 24.03 -12.80
C PRO A 194 -12.13 22.97 -12.35
N PRO A 195 -11.89 21.68 -12.63
CA PRO A 195 -12.84 20.63 -12.32
C PRO A 195 -13.06 20.54 -10.80
N ILE A 196 -14.31 20.73 -10.34
CA ILE A 196 -14.72 20.68 -8.92
C ILE A 196 -14.64 19.26 -8.34
N PRO A 197 -13.64 18.94 -7.50
CA PRO A 197 -13.37 17.58 -7.04
C PRO A 197 -14.58 16.95 -6.33
N ARG A 198 -14.92 15.70 -6.68
CA ARG A 198 -16.07 15.00 -6.12
C ARG A 198 -15.77 14.52 -4.70
N THR A 199 -16.62 14.96 -3.77
CA THR A 199 -16.60 14.56 -2.37
C THR A 199 -17.32 13.22 -2.18
N MET A 200 -17.14 12.61 -1.01
CA MET A 200 -17.89 11.39 -0.67
C MET A 200 -19.40 11.65 -0.53
N GLU A 201 -19.81 12.86 -0.14
CA GLU A 201 -21.22 13.25 -0.12
C GLU A 201 -21.83 13.20 -1.53
N TRP A 202 -21.09 13.65 -2.54
CA TRP A 202 -21.52 13.54 -3.94
C TRP A 202 -21.71 12.08 -4.37
N TRP A 203 -20.75 11.22 -4.01
CA TRP A 203 -20.85 9.78 -4.29
C TRP A 203 -21.98 9.11 -3.52
N ARG A 204 -22.27 9.55 -2.29
CA ARG A 204 -23.38 9.05 -1.48
C ARG A 204 -24.73 9.40 -2.10
N ALA A 205 -24.93 10.66 -2.51
CA ALA A 205 -26.14 11.07 -3.20
C ALA A 205 -26.36 10.26 -4.49
N ARG A 206 -25.27 9.95 -5.21
CA ARG A 206 -25.32 9.09 -6.40
C ARG A 206 -25.70 7.64 -6.04
N TRP A 207 -25.20 7.11 -4.94
CA TRP A 207 -25.59 5.78 -4.45
C TRP A 207 -27.06 5.74 -4.04
N ASP A 208 -27.54 6.73 -3.30
CA ASP A 208 -28.94 6.81 -2.88
C ASP A 208 -29.87 6.86 -4.11
N ALA A 209 -29.49 7.60 -5.16
CA ALA A 209 -30.21 7.62 -6.44
C ALA A 209 -30.24 6.26 -7.16
N ILE A 210 -29.23 5.41 -6.98
CA ILE A 210 -29.24 4.02 -7.48
C ILE A 210 -30.23 3.18 -6.69
N GLN A 211 -30.25 3.34 -5.35
CA GLN A 211 -31.16 2.59 -4.48
C GLN A 211 -32.63 2.94 -4.75
N THR A 212 -32.93 4.19 -5.11
CA THR A 212 -34.29 4.61 -5.49
C THR A 212 -34.65 4.26 -6.94
N GLY A 213 -33.75 3.65 -7.71
CA GLY A 213 -33.96 3.29 -9.11
C GLY A 213 -33.88 4.46 -10.10
N ASN A 214 -33.43 5.64 -9.67
CA ASN A 214 -33.29 6.82 -10.53
C ASN A 214 -32.07 6.74 -11.46
N ILE A 215 -31.05 5.95 -11.09
CA ILE A 215 -29.83 5.73 -11.87
C ILE A 215 -29.54 4.23 -11.88
N GLN A 216 -29.23 3.66 -13.05
CA GLN A 216 -28.76 2.26 -13.08
C GLN A 216 -27.31 2.15 -12.58
N LEU A 217 -26.99 1.07 -11.86
CA LEU A 217 -25.65 0.84 -11.32
C LEU A 217 -24.56 0.94 -12.43
N ASP A 218 -24.82 0.39 -13.61
CA ASP A 218 -23.88 0.40 -14.74
C ASP A 218 -23.61 1.83 -15.29
N GLU A 219 -24.60 2.71 -15.19
CA GLU A 219 -24.52 4.13 -15.56
C GLU A 219 -23.87 4.97 -14.45
N SER A 220 -23.95 4.51 -13.20
CA SER A 220 -23.38 5.22 -12.07
C SER A 220 -21.86 5.24 -12.08
N ARG A 221 -21.23 4.25 -12.72
CA ARG A 221 -19.78 3.95 -12.71
C ARG A 221 -19.24 3.66 -11.29
N LEU A 222 -20.13 3.35 -10.36
CA LEU A 222 -19.83 2.74 -9.07
C LEU A 222 -20.10 1.24 -9.20
N ARG A 223 -19.24 0.39 -8.63
CA ARG A 223 -19.43 -1.08 -8.67
C ARG A 223 -20.29 -1.57 -7.52
N ARG A 224 -20.15 -0.92 -6.36
CA ARG A 224 -20.83 -1.21 -5.10
C ARG A 224 -20.59 -0.05 -4.14
N TRP A 225 -21.39 0.02 -3.09
CA TRP A 225 -21.10 0.86 -1.94
C TRP A 225 -20.33 0.07 -0.90
N SER A 226 -19.23 0.63 -0.40
CA SER A 226 -18.37 -0.09 0.56
C SER A 226 -19.02 -0.27 1.92
N ILE A 227 -18.88 -1.46 2.51
CA ILE A 227 -19.35 -1.75 3.87
C ILE A 227 -18.66 -0.87 4.93
N LEU A 228 -17.48 -0.32 4.61
CA LEU A 228 -16.79 0.63 5.49
C LEU A 228 -17.63 1.87 5.78
N HIS A 229 -18.61 2.21 4.94
CA HIS A 229 -19.55 3.29 5.20
C HIS A 229 -20.57 3.01 6.32
N GLU A 230 -20.64 1.78 6.83
CA GLU A 230 -21.42 1.43 8.02
C GLU A 230 -20.73 1.85 9.31
N LEU A 231 -19.40 2.11 9.27
CA LEU A 231 -18.67 2.62 10.43
C LEU A 231 -19.22 4.01 10.83
N PRO A 232 -19.58 4.24 12.11
CA PRO A 232 -20.32 5.44 12.54
C PRO A 232 -19.64 6.78 12.23
N TYR A 233 -18.31 6.79 12.23
CA TYR A 233 -17.47 7.97 12.04
C TYR A 233 -17.00 8.16 10.59
N TRP A 234 -17.15 7.16 9.72
CA TRP A 234 -16.49 7.12 8.40
C TRP A 234 -16.84 8.33 7.55
N LYS A 235 -18.13 8.69 7.48
CA LYS A 235 -18.63 9.85 6.71
C LYS A 235 -18.02 11.20 7.13
N SER A 236 -17.50 11.30 8.34
CA SER A 236 -16.94 12.53 8.90
C SER A 236 -15.44 12.66 8.61
N LEU A 237 -14.80 11.65 8.02
CA LEU A 237 -13.40 11.68 7.65
C LEU A 237 -13.19 12.52 6.38
N GLN A 238 -12.08 13.26 6.33
CA GLN A 238 -11.73 14.09 5.17
C GLN A 238 -11.38 13.26 3.92
N ILE A 239 -10.90 12.04 4.12
CA ILE A 239 -10.48 11.10 3.08
C ILE A 239 -10.66 9.67 3.58
N HIS A 240 -10.96 8.74 2.68
CA HIS A 240 -11.39 7.39 3.02
C HIS A 240 -10.48 6.33 2.40
N HIS A 241 -10.01 6.58 1.18
CA HIS A 241 -9.18 5.65 0.42
C HIS A 241 -8.01 6.42 -0.17
N LEU A 242 -6.79 5.95 0.07
CA LEU A 242 -5.56 6.58 -0.39
C LEU A 242 -5.08 5.97 -1.70
N LEU A 243 -4.51 6.82 -2.54
CA LEU A 243 -3.72 6.42 -3.69
C LEU A 243 -2.39 5.84 -3.22
N ASP A 244 -1.90 4.82 -3.91
CA ASP A 244 -0.58 4.26 -3.61
C ASP A 244 0.48 4.85 -4.56
N PRO A 245 1.32 5.79 -4.08
CA PRO A 245 2.34 6.42 -4.90
C PRO A 245 3.37 5.39 -5.39
N MET A 246 3.56 4.28 -4.66
CA MET A 246 4.51 3.23 -5.04
C MET A 246 4.14 2.62 -6.40
N HIS A 247 2.92 2.09 -6.50
CA HIS A 247 2.44 1.48 -7.74
C HIS A 247 2.22 2.51 -8.85
N ILE A 248 1.72 3.72 -8.53
CA ILE A 248 1.51 4.79 -9.51
C ILE A 248 2.83 5.13 -10.19
N GLU A 249 3.88 5.45 -9.42
CA GLU A 249 5.18 5.80 -9.97
C GLU A 249 5.78 4.66 -10.80
N ALA A 250 5.75 3.43 -10.27
CA ALA A 250 6.26 2.28 -11.00
C ALA A 250 5.54 2.07 -12.34
N ASN A 251 4.22 2.29 -12.39
CA ASN A 251 3.43 2.18 -13.63
C ASN A 251 3.73 3.32 -14.61
N VAL A 252 3.85 4.55 -14.11
CA VAL A 252 4.24 5.73 -14.90
C VAL A 252 5.59 5.49 -15.57
N VAL A 253 6.60 5.05 -14.82
CA VAL A 253 7.96 4.82 -15.35
C VAL A 253 7.97 3.67 -16.35
N LYS A 254 7.29 2.55 -16.05
CA LYS A 254 7.14 1.44 -17.00
C LYS A 254 6.51 1.90 -18.32
N SER A 255 5.49 2.76 -18.25
CA SER A 255 4.85 3.32 -19.44
C SER A 255 5.82 4.25 -20.18
N LEU A 256 6.46 5.17 -19.46
CA LEU A 256 7.40 6.16 -20.02
C LEU A 256 8.52 5.47 -20.79
N ILE A 257 9.19 4.50 -20.17
CA ILE A 257 10.28 3.74 -20.78
C ILE A 257 9.82 3.04 -22.06
N LYS A 258 8.64 2.40 -22.06
CA LYS A 258 8.11 1.73 -23.26
C LYS A 258 7.85 2.71 -24.41
N HIS A 259 7.51 3.96 -24.12
CA HIS A 259 7.38 5.01 -25.14
C HIS A 259 8.76 5.49 -25.61
N LEU A 260 9.69 5.76 -24.69
CA LEU A 260 11.06 6.17 -25.02
C LEU A 260 11.80 5.10 -25.86
N PHE A 261 11.54 3.82 -25.61
CA PHE A 261 12.18 2.71 -26.33
C PHE A 261 11.46 2.30 -27.61
N GLY A 262 10.29 2.88 -27.91
CA GLY A 262 9.50 2.57 -29.10
C GLY A 262 8.63 1.32 -28.99
N ASP A 263 8.61 0.61 -27.86
CA ASP A 263 7.78 -0.58 -27.63
C ASP A 263 6.27 -0.28 -27.69
N LYS A 264 5.90 0.98 -27.40
CA LYS A 264 4.54 1.50 -27.47
C LYS A 264 4.29 2.42 -28.68
N ASP A 265 5.25 2.49 -29.59
CA ASP A 265 5.15 3.26 -30.82
C ASP A 265 4.69 2.36 -31.98
N ASN A 266 3.42 2.44 -32.34
CA ASN A 266 2.82 1.63 -33.40
C ASN A 266 1.76 2.44 -34.15
N VAL A 267 1.23 1.87 -35.24
CA VAL A 267 0.23 2.53 -36.10
C VAL A 267 -0.97 3.06 -35.29
N ARG A 268 -1.46 2.32 -34.28
CA ARG A 268 -2.56 2.80 -33.42
C ARG A 268 -2.15 4.01 -32.58
N ALA A 269 -0.93 4.02 -32.06
CA ALA A 269 -0.39 5.17 -31.34
C ALA A 269 -0.34 6.42 -32.24
N ARG A 270 0.07 6.27 -33.51
CA ARG A 270 0.12 7.38 -34.49
C ARG A 270 -1.25 7.87 -34.92
N ARG A 271 -2.17 6.95 -35.24
CA ARG A 271 -3.58 7.32 -35.54
C ARG A 271 -4.28 7.93 -34.33
N GLY A 272 -3.94 7.50 -33.11
CA GLY A 272 -4.37 8.18 -31.89
C GLY A 272 -3.86 9.62 -31.80
N CYS A 273 -2.63 9.90 -32.24
CA CYS A 273 -2.14 11.29 -32.31
C CYS A 273 -2.98 12.13 -33.28
N GLU A 274 -3.37 11.57 -34.42
CA GLU A 274 -4.28 12.21 -35.38
C GLU A 274 -5.69 12.43 -34.81
N GLU A 275 -6.27 11.41 -34.15
CA GLU A 275 -7.59 11.47 -33.50
C GLU A 275 -7.68 12.63 -32.48
N PHE A 276 -6.62 12.88 -31.71
CA PHE A 276 -6.58 13.96 -30.72
C PHE A 276 -5.92 15.25 -31.24
N ASN A 277 -5.58 15.31 -32.53
CA ASN A 277 -4.88 16.45 -33.13
C ASN A 277 -3.59 16.85 -32.39
N MET A 278 -2.80 15.86 -31.99
CA MET A 278 -1.52 16.00 -31.30
C MET A 278 -0.37 15.53 -32.19
N HIS A 279 0.80 16.14 -32.08
CA HIS A 279 2.04 15.74 -32.79
C HIS A 279 1.84 15.51 -34.30
N PRO A 280 1.36 16.49 -35.09
CA PRO A 280 1.11 16.36 -36.53
C PRO A 280 2.32 15.88 -37.34
N GLU A 281 3.52 16.23 -36.91
CA GLU A 281 4.79 15.76 -37.48
C GLU A 281 4.99 14.24 -37.36
N SER A 282 4.21 13.58 -36.50
CA SER A 282 4.31 12.15 -36.19
C SER A 282 3.22 11.31 -36.86
N TRP A 283 2.26 11.92 -37.57
CA TRP A 283 1.14 11.23 -38.21
C TRP A 283 1.60 10.31 -39.34
N MET A 284 0.76 9.33 -39.68
CA MET A 284 1.05 8.41 -40.78
C MET A 284 1.12 9.19 -42.09
N GLN A 285 2.17 8.95 -42.89
CA GLN A 285 2.33 9.59 -44.20
C GLN A 285 2.03 8.58 -45.30
N VAL A 286 1.13 8.94 -46.21
CA VAL A 286 0.81 8.14 -47.39
C VAL A 286 1.61 8.69 -48.57
N SER A 287 2.47 7.87 -49.15
CA SER A 287 3.23 8.22 -50.37
C SER A 287 2.31 8.14 -51.59
N ASP A 288 2.72 8.75 -52.72
CA ASP A 288 1.92 8.79 -53.96
C ASP A 288 1.59 7.39 -54.53
N ASP A 289 2.37 6.39 -54.17
CA ASP A 289 2.18 4.97 -54.51
C ASP A 289 1.21 4.23 -53.57
N GLY A 290 0.64 4.92 -52.57
CA GLY A 290 -0.23 4.36 -51.54
C GLY A 290 0.50 3.71 -50.37
N THR A 291 1.84 3.78 -50.32
CA THR A 291 2.62 3.20 -49.22
C THR A 291 2.50 4.07 -47.95
N GLU A 292 1.97 3.49 -46.88
CA GLU A 292 1.95 4.11 -45.55
C GLU A 292 3.34 4.02 -44.89
N THR A 293 3.88 5.16 -44.48
CA THR A 293 5.15 5.26 -43.76
C THR A 293 4.95 5.92 -42.39
N MET A 294 5.74 5.48 -41.41
CA MET A 294 5.69 6.00 -40.04
C MET A 294 6.90 6.90 -39.77
N PRO A 295 6.73 8.22 -39.70
CA PRO A 295 7.85 9.12 -39.44
C PRO A 295 8.43 8.91 -38.03
N PRO A 296 9.71 9.29 -37.78
CA PRO A 296 10.32 9.20 -36.46
C PRO A 296 9.48 9.95 -35.41
N ALA A 297 9.11 9.27 -34.32
CA ALA A 297 8.38 9.90 -33.22
C ALA A 297 9.31 10.82 -32.41
N PRO A 298 8.88 12.04 -32.04
CA PRO A 298 9.69 12.95 -31.24
C PRO A 298 9.95 12.43 -29.81
N TRP A 299 9.10 11.53 -29.30
CA TRP A 299 9.25 10.91 -27.98
C TRP A 299 10.10 9.63 -27.97
N VAL A 300 10.49 9.09 -29.13
CA VAL A 300 11.26 7.84 -29.21
C VAL A 300 12.75 8.15 -29.32
N LEU A 301 13.55 7.60 -28.41
CA LEU A 301 15.01 7.72 -28.46
C LEU A 301 15.59 6.91 -29.62
N ARG A 302 16.56 7.50 -30.34
CA ARG A 302 17.31 6.80 -31.38
C ARG A 302 18.05 5.60 -30.79
N LYS A 303 18.39 4.62 -31.63
CA LYS A 303 19.08 3.39 -31.18
C LYS A 303 20.38 3.69 -30.41
N GLU A 304 21.19 4.63 -30.87
CA GLU A 304 22.43 5.03 -30.20
C GLU A 304 22.18 5.77 -28.88
N GLU A 305 21.11 6.56 -28.80
CA GLU A 305 20.71 7.23 -27.56
C GLU A 305 20.22 6.22 -26.52
N ARG A 306 19.44 5.21 -26.92
CA ARG A 306 19.01 4.11 -26.04
C ARG A 306 20.20 3.33 -25.49
N LYS A 307 21.18 3.01 -26.35
CA LYS A 307 22.43 2.37 -25.94
C LYS A 307 23.19 3.23 -24.94
N THR A 308 23.32 4.53 -25.23
CA THR A 308 23.98 5.50 -24.33
C THR A 308 23.27 5.59 -22.98
N LEU A 309 21.94 5.61 -22.96
CA LEU A 309 21.13 5.62 -21.74
C LEU A 309 21.41 4.37 -20.89
N CYS A 310 21.29 3.17 -21.48
CA CYS A 310 21.57 1.91 -20.78
C CYS A 310 23.02 1.86 -20.25
N GLN A 311 23.99 2.32 -21.04
CA GLN A 311 25.39 2.41 -20.63
C GLN A 311 25.59 3.34 -19.43
N ARG A 312 24.95 4.52 -19.44
CA ARG A 312 25.01 5.46 -18.31
C ARG A 312 24.40 4.86 -17.04
N ILE A 313 23.24 4.20 -17.16
CA ILE A 313 22.59 3.53 -16.03
C ILE A 313 23.47 2.40 -15.47
N SER A 314 24.09 1.58 -16.33
CA SER A 314 24.98 0.49 -15.87
C SER A 314 26.24 0.98 -15.16
N LYS A 315 26.70 2.21 -15.46
CA LYS A 315 27.92 2.82 -14.90
C LYS A 315 27.66 3.72 -13.70
N ILE A 316 26.40 4.08 -13.42
CA ILE A 316 26.07 4.95 -12.30
C ILE A 316 26.47 4.30 -10.97
N ARG A 317 27.03 5.09 -10.06
CA ARG A 317 27.43 4.64 -8.73
C ARG A 317 26.66 5.42 -7.69
N PHE A 318 26.15 4.72 -6.68
CA PHE A 318 25.48 5.31 -5.53
C PHE A 318 26.40 5.21 -4.30
N PRO A 319 26.34 6.17 -3.36
CA PRO A 319 27.12 6.12 -2.12
C PRO A 319 26.80 4.90 -1.23
N THR A 320 25.56 4.41 -1.28
CA THR A 320 25.06 3.26 -0.53
C THR A 320 24.41 2.26 -1.48
N GLY A 321 24.20 1.01 -1.08
CA GLY A 321 23.60 -0.06 -1.90
C GLY A 321 22.21 0.23 -2.51
N PHE A 322 21.66 1.43 -2.31
CA PHE A 322 20.46 2.04 -2.86
C PHE A 322 20.10 1.56 -4.27
N GLY A 323 21.01 1.65 -5.24
CA GLY A 323 20.75 1.23 -6.63
C GLY A 323 21.58 0.03 -7.11
N SER A 324 22.00 -0.85 -6.21
CA SER A 324 22.93 -1.95 -6.51
C SER A 324 22.43 -2.91 -7.61
N TYR A 325 21.11 -3.09 -7.72
CA TYR A 325 20.51 -3.96 -8.74
C TYR A 325 20.50 -3.34 -10.14
N LEU A 326 20.37 -2.02 -10.28
CA LEU A 326 20.37 -1.33 -11.58
C LEU A 326 21.66 -1.62 -12.36
N ARG A 327 22.81 -1.61 -11.68
CA ARG A 327 24.09 -1.98 -12.30
C ARG A 327 24.10 -3.41 -12.85
N LYS A 328 23.43 -4.35 -12.18
CA LYS A 328 23.35 -5.75 -12.63
C LYS A 328 22.32 -5.93 -13.75
N ALA A 329 21.23 -5.16 -13.72
CA ALA A 329 20.12 -5.28 -14.66
C ALA A 329 20.46 -4.72 -16.04
N PHE A 330 21.31 -3.68 -16.13
CA PHE A 330 21.68 -3.05 -17.39
C PHE A 330 23.07 -3.49 -17.85
N THR A 331 23.19 -3.95 -19.11
CA THR A 331 24.48 -4.27 -19.75
C THR A 331 24.87 -3.20 -20.77
N THR A 332 26.16 -3.08 -21.07
CA THR A 332 26.72 -2.04 -21.94
C THR A 332 26.35 -2.15 -23.42
N ASP A 333 25.91 -3.32 -23.87
CA ASP A 333 25.78 -3.63 -25.31
C ASP A 333 24.33 -3.79 -25.79
N LYS A 334 23.35 -3.77 -24.88
CA LYS A 334 21.93 -3.94 -25.23
C LYS A 334 21.21 -2.58 -25.30
N ALA A 335 20.60 -2.31 -26.46
CA ALA A 335 19.65 -1.20 -26.64
C ALA A 335 18.22 -1.55 -26.19
N SER A 336 18.05 -2.66 -25.45
CA SER A 336 16.77 -3.13 -24.92
C SER A 336 16.69 -2.88 -23.42
N TRP A 337 15.49 -2.55 -22.94
CA TRP A 337 15.22 -2.39 -21.52
C TRP A 337 15.12 -3.76 -20.80
N PRO A 338 15.65 -3.91 -19.56
CA PRO A 338 15.54 -5.15 -18.80
C PRO A 338 14.12 -5.43 -18.31
N SER A 339 13.73 -6.72 -18.29
CA SER A 339 12.39 -7.16 -17.87
C SER A 339 12.21 -7.31 -16.36
N ASP A 340 13.31 -7.40 -15.59
CA ASP A 340 13.27 -7.97 -14.24
C ASP A 340 13.35 -6.92 -13.11
N LEU A 341 13.08 -5.65 -13.44
CA LEU A 341 13.06 -4.56 -12.46
C LEU A 341 11.83 -4.63 -11.55
N LYS A 342 12.03 -4.37 -10.25
CA LYS A 342 10.97 -4.25 -9.24
C LYS A 342 10.49 -2.81 -9.12
N SER A 343 9.36 -2.60 -8.44
CA SER A 343 8.81 -1.26 -8.18
C SER A 343 9.87 -0.31 -7.63
N HIS A 344 10.63 -0.74 -6.61
CA HIS A 344 11.75 0.02 -6.02
C HIS A 344 12.78 0.53 -7.04
N ASP A 345 13.13 -0.30 -8.03
CA ASP A 345 14.09 0.08 -9.07
C ASP A 345 13.52 1.21 -9.94
N PHE A 346 12.22 1.19 -10.24
CA PHE A 346 11.55 2.25 -11.00
C PHE A 346 11.50 3.58 -10.24
N HIS A 347 11.35 3.56 -8.92
CA HIS A 347 11.42 4.77 -8.09
C HIS A 347 12.79 5.42 -8.16
N ILE A 348 13.84 4.62 -7.97
CA ILE A 348 15.22 5.11 -8.05
C ILE A 348 15.48 5.68 -9.44
N LEU A 349 15.01 4.98 -10.47
CA LEU A 349 15.17 5.40 -11.85
C LEU A 349 14.57 6.78 -12.09
N LEU A 350 13.30 7.00 -11.75
CA LEU A 350 12.66 8.29 -11.97
C LEU A 350 13.27 9.39 -11.11
N GLN A 351 13.41 9.15 -9.81
CA GLN A 351 13.77 10.21 -8.87
C GLN A 351 15.23 10.67 -9.01
N HIS A 352 16.14 9.74 -9.33
CA HIS A 352 17.59 10.01 -9.24
C HIS A 352 18.39 9.74 -10.52
N VAL A 353 17.98 8.77 -11.33
CA VAL A 353 18.81 8.27 -12.44
C VAL A 353 18.45 8.92 -13.77
N LEU A 354 17.19 8.85 -14.19
CA LEU A 354 16.70 9.36 -15.48
C LEU A 354 17.03 10.85 -15.66
N PRO A 355 16.86 11.73 -14.64
CA PRO A 355 17.26 13.13 -14.77
C PRO A 355 18.71 13.33 -15.23
N THR A 356 19.61 12.52 -14.69
CA THR A 356 21.04 12.63 -14.99
C THR A 356 21.38 11.90 -16.29
N CYS A 357 20.88 10.67 -16.46
CA CYS A 357 21.28 9.81 -17.57
C CYS A 357 20.68 10.22 -18.91
N LEU A 358 19.55 10.95 -18.93
CA LEU A 358 18.94 11.47 -20.15
C LEU A 358 19.62 12.75 -20.68
N HIS A 359 20.59 13.32 -19.98
CA HIS A 359 21.22 14.57 -20.41
C HIS A 359 21.77 14.50 -21.85
N GLY A 360 21.29 15.37 -22.75
CA GLY A 360 21.67 15.40 -24.16
C GLY A 360 21.10 14.27 -25.02
N LEU A 361 20.13 13.48 -24.52
CA LEU A 361 19.41 12.44 -25.28
C LEU A 361 17.97 12.90 -25.57
N GLY A 362 17.45 12.63 -26.77
CA GLY A 362 16.10 13.04 -27.18
C GLY A 362 15.95 14.56 -27.36
N THR A 363 14.71 15.04 -27.43
CA THR A 363 14.41 16.48 -27.53
C THR A 363 14.60 17.19 -26.19
N GLN A 364 14.76 18.52 -26.20
CA GLN A 364 14.91 19.31 -24.98
C GLN A 364 13.63 19.28 -24.14
N GLU A 365 12.50 19.44 -24.81
CA GLU A 365 11.16 19.50 -24.22
C GLU A 365 10.83 18.18 -23.50
N LEU A 366 11.16 17.05 -24.11
CA LEU A 366 10.98 15.72 -23.51
C LEU A 366 11.82 15.56 -22.23
N ARG A 367 13.07 16.01 -22.25
CA ARG A 367 13.93 15.96 -21.05
C ARG A 367 13.38 16.83 -19.94
N GLU A 368 12.97 18.06 -20.24
CA GLU A 368 12.39 18.99 -19.27
C GLU A 368 11.11 18.42 -18.63
N ALA A 369 10.21 17.83 -19.42
CA ALA A 369 9.01 17.18 -18.91
C ALA A 369 9.35 16.01 -17.96
N ILE A 370 10.32 15.17 -18.31
CA ILE A 370 10.78 14.06 -17.46
C ILE A 370 11.48 14.58 -16.19
N TYR A 371 12.25 15.68 -16.29
CA TYR A 371 12.92 16.30 -15.16
C TYR A 371 11.91 16.84 -14.15
N ASP A 372 10.87 17.51 -14.62
CA ASP A 372 9.81 18.03 -13.75
C ASP A 372 8.99 16.89 -13.12
N LEU A 373 8.68 15.82 -13.86
CA LEU A 373 8.08 14.61 -13.29
C LEU A 373 8.96 14.01 -12.18
N SER A 374 10.27 13.97 -12.40
CA SER A 374 11.23 13.47 -11.42
C SER A 374 11.36 14.37 -10.20
N ARG A 375 11.16 15.69 -10.34
CA ARG A 375 11.12 16.65 -9.23
C ARG A 375 9.83 16.50 -8.43
N LEU A 376 8.69 16.38 -9.11
CA LEU A 376 7.40 16.15 -8.49
C LEU A 376 7.43 14.88 -7.63
N MET A 377 7.87 13.76 -8.20
CA MET A 377 7.89 12.49 -7.46
C MET A 377 8.91 12.48 -6.31
N ARG A 378 10.05 13.16 -6.45
CA ARG A 378 10.97 13.38 -5.31
C ARG A 378 10.32 14.16 -4.17
N TRP A 379 9.55 15.20 -4.51
CA TRP A 379 8.83 15.97 -3.50
C TRP A 379 7.74 15.12 -2.84
N VAL A 380 6.92 14.40 -3.63
CA VAL A 380 5.89 13.48 -3.14
C VAL A 380 6.47 12.43 -2.18
N CYS A 381 7.64 11.87 -2.51
CA CYS A 381 8.33 10.86 -1.70
C CYS A 381 9.28 11.44 -0.65
N SER A 382 9.26 12.75 -0.40
CA SER A 382 10.11 13.36 0.62
C SER A 382 9.71 12.92 2.02
N LYS A 383 10.72 12.72 2.88
CA LYS A 383 10.51 12.34 4.28
C LYS A 383 9.80 13.43 5.07
N GLU A 384 10.02 14.68 4.68
CA GLU A 384 9.46 15.86 5.31
C GLU A 384 8.89 16.77 4.22
N ILE A 385 7.72 17.35 4.48
CA ILE A 385 7.05 18.26 3.56
C ILE A 385 6.88 19.62 4.24
N ASN A 386 7.37 20.67 3.58
CA ASN A 386 7.08 22.04 3.96
C ASN A 386 5.65 22.39 3.53
N VAL A 387 4.77 22.68 4.49
CA VAL A 387 3.35 22.97 4.24
C VAL A 387 3.16 24.19 3.35
N LEU A 388 4.06 25.18 3.44
CA LEU A 388 4.01 26.40 2.63
C LEU A 388 4.26 26.14 1.14
N GLU A 389 4.90 25.01 0.78
CA GLU A 389 5.15 24.66 -0.61
C GLU A 389 3.97 23.94 -1.26
N VAL A 390 3.05 23.38 -0.47
CA VAL A 390 1.96 22.52 -0.96
C VAL A 390 1.10 23.20 -2.03
N PRO A 391 0.63 24.46 -1.88
CA PRO A 391 -0.17 25.11 -2.92
C PRO A 391 0.60 25.30 -4.23
N ARG A 392 1.89 25.63 -4.14
CA ARG A 392 2.77 25.76 -5.31
C ARG A 392 2.99 24.41 -5.99
N MET A 393 3.15 23.35 -5.19
CA MET A 393 3.37 22.01 -5.71
C MET A 393 2.14 21.43 -6.38
N ASP A 394 0.94 21.84 -5.98
CA ASP A 394 -0.32 21.45 -6.61
C ASP A 394 -0.40 22.00 -8.05
N ILE A 395 -0.07 23.29 -8.21
CA ILE A 395 0.09 23.92 -9.53
C ILE A 395 1.20 23.23 -10.32
N PHE A 396 2.36 22.98 -9.71
CA PHE A 396 3.50 22.32 -10.35
C PHE A 396 3.16 20.90 -10.84
N ALA A 397 2.31 20.16 -10.14
CA ALA A 397 1.85 18.84 -10.57
C ALA A 397 1.04 18.93 -11.87
N ALA A 398 0.11 19.88 -11.95
CA ALA A 398 -0.66 20.15 -13.17
C ALA A 398 0.22 20.66 -14.32
N GLU A 399 1.16 21.57 -14.06
CA GLU A 399 2.15 22.05 -15.05
C GLU A 399 2.99 20.90 -15.61
N THR A 400 3.45 20.00 -14.73
CA THR A 400 4.24 18.82 -15.10
C THR A 400 3.45 17.93 -16.06
N LEU A 401 2.18 17.67 -15.76
CA LEU A 401 1.31 16.87 -16.63
C LEU A 401 1.00 17.58 -17.95
N CYS A 402 0.86 18.91 -17.96
CA CYS A 402 0.73 19.69 -19.20
C CYS A 402 1.98 19.57 -20.08
N LYS A 403 3.18 19.61 -19.49
CA LYS A 403 4.45 19.41 -20.22
C LYS A 403 4.57 17.99 -20.78
N LEU A 404 4.14 16.99 -20.01
CA LEU A 404 4.04 15.61 -20.50
C LEU A 404 3.04 15.52 -21.65
N GLU A 405 1.86 16.14 -21.55
CA GLU A 405 0.82 16.15 -22.59
C GLU A 405 1.34 16.76 -23.90
N LYS A 406 2.12 17.84 -23.81
CA LYS A 406 2.75 18.48 -24.98
C LYS A 406 3.84 17.63 -25.64
N THR A 407 4.43 16.66 -24.93
CA THR A 407 5.65 15.95 -25.40
C THR A 407 5.41 14.47 -25.71
N LEU A 408 4.44 13.84 -25.08
CA LEU A 408 4.14 12.42 -25.20
C LEU A 408 2.83 12.20 -25.99
N PRO A 409 2.65 11.02 -26.61
CA PRO A 409 1.45 10.73 -27.39
C PRO A 409 0.25 10.43 -26.48
N PRO A 410 -1.00 10.54 -26.99
CA PRO A 410 -2.22 10.15 -26.26
C PRO A 410 -2.19 8.71 -25.71
N SER A 411 -1.45 7.81 -26.36
CA SER A 411 -1.27 6.43 -25.90
C SER A 411 -0.58 6.32 -24.53
N PHE A 412 0.17 7.35 -24.09
CA PHE A 412 0.79 7.40 -22.78
C PHE A 412 -0.22 7.65 -21.65
N PHE A 413 -1.24 8.47 -21.91
CA PHE A 413 -2.15 8.95 -20.87
C PHE A 413 -3.26 7.96 -20.56
N ASP A 414 -3.12 7.28 -19.44
CA ASP A 414 -4.16 6.43 -18.83
C ASP A 414 -4.50 6.94 -17.43
N SER A 415 -5.37 6.21 -16.72
CA SER A 415 -5.76 6.57 -15.37
C SER A 415 -4.56 6.67 -14.41
N GLN A 416 -3.51 5.85 -14.57
CA GLN A 416 -2.36 5.89 -13.67
C GLN A 416 -1.56 7.19 -13.82
N ILE A 417 -1.40 7.69 -15.05
CA ILE A 417 -0.77 9.00 -15.29
C ILE A 417 -1.63 10.11 -14.69
N HIS A 418 -2.95 10.03 -14.88
CA HIS A 418 -3.87 11.03 -14.36
C HIS A 418 -3.83 11.16 -12.83
N LEU A 419 -3.67 10.05 -12.09
CA LEU A 419 -3.61 10.07 -10.63
C LEU A 419 -2.48 10.94 -10.06
N LEU A 420 -1.42 11.23 -10.84
CA LEU A 420 -0.32 12.09 -10.41
C LEU A 420 -0.79 13.49 -10.00
N VAL A 421 -1.84 14.03 -10.64
CA VAL A 421 -2.36 15.37 -10.32
C VAL A 421 -2.99 15.44 -8.92
N HIS A 422 -3.42 14.30 -8.38
CA HIS A 422 -4.12 14.21 -7.09
C HIS A 422 -3.18 13.92 -5.91
N LEU A 423 -1.93 13.53 -6.17
CA LEU A 423 -0.99 13.14 -5.10
C LEU A 423 -0.67 14.30 -4.16
N VAL A 424 -0.55 15.53 -4.68
CA VAL A 424 -0.24 16.71 -3.86
C VAL A 424 -1.39 17.06 -2.93
N ARG A 425 -2.64 17.03 -3.44
CA ARG A 425 -3.84 17.18 -2.63
C ARG A 425 -3.95 16.09 -1.56
N GLU A 426 -3.61 14.84 -1.86
CA GLU A 426 -3.65 13.80 -0.84
C GLU A 426 -2.61 14.04 0.27
N ILE A 427 -1.41 14.49 -0.09
CA ILE A 427 -0.36 14.87 0.87
C ILE A 427 -0.80 16.07 1.72
N SER A 428 -1.53 17.03 1.14
CA SER A 428 -2.03 18.19 1.89
C SER A 428 -2.99 17.79 3.01
N ILE A 429 -3.70 16.66 2.85
CA ILE A 429 -4.66 16.14 3.83
C ILE A 429 -3.98 15.15 4.79
N CYS A 430 -3.17 14.23 4.27
CA CYS A 430 -2.69 13.04 5.00
C CYS A 430 -1.24 13.15 5.47
N GLY A 431 -0.52 14.21 5.09
CA GLY A 431 0.91 14.34 5.35
C GLY A 431 1.79 13.46 4.45
N PRO A 432 3.04 13.17 4.85
CA PRO A 432 4.01 12.44 4.00
C PRO A 432 3.59 10.99 3.68
N VAL A 433 4.15 10.42 2.60
CA VAL A 433 3.71 9.12 2.03
C VAL A 433 4.34 7.87 2.66
N HIS A 434 5.37 8.01 3.50
CA HIS A 434 6.25 6.91 3.92
C HIS A 434 5.58 5.81 4.76
N THR A 435 4.48 6.10 5.46
CA THR A 435 3.63 5.08 6.11
C THR A 435 2.39 4.74 5.29
N ARG A 436 2.16 5.45 4.17
CA ARG A 436 0.92 5.41 3.39
C ARG A 436 1.03 4.77 2.00
N TRP A 437 2.16 4.13 1.75
CA TRP A 437 2.44 3.36 0.53
C TRP A 437 2.54 1.85 0.82
N MET A 438 2.54 1.04 -0.24
CA MET A 438 2.34 -0.42 -0.10
C MET A 438 3.60 -1.25 0.20
N TYR A 439 4.79 -0.65 0.34
CA TYR A 439 6.04 -1.42 0.57
C TYR A 439 6.00 -2.33 1.80
N TRP A 440 5.43 -1.85 2.90
CA TRP A 440 5.36 -2.61 4.14
C TRP A 440 4.43 -3.81 3.96
N LEU A 441 3.29 -3.63 3.28
CA LEU A 441 2.35 -4.71 3.01
C LEU A 441 2.97 -5.74 2.06
N GLU A 442 3.63 -5.33 0.98
CA GLU A 442 4.30 -6.28 0.07
C GLU A 442 5.35 -7.13 0.78
N ARG A 443 6.14 -6.52 1.68
CA ARG A 443 7.12 -7.24 2.51
C ARG A 443 6.45 -8.17 3.50
N TYR A 444 5.34 -7.75 4.09
CA TYR A 444 4.57 -8.54 5.03
C TYR A 444 3.89 -9.74 4.36
N MET A 445 3.26 -9.54 3.21
CA MET A 445 2.70 -10.62 2.39
C MET A 445 3.74 -11.66 1.99
N LYS A 446 5.01 -11.26 1.77
CA LYS A 446 6.09 -12.22 1.54
C LYS A 446 6.31 -13.13 2.77
N VAL A 447 6.23 -12.59 3.98
CA VAL A 447 6.35 -13.38 5.22
C VAL A 447 5.21 -14.39 5.32
N LEU A 448 3.98 -13.95 5.08
CA LEU A 448 2.82 -14.85 5.09
C LEU A 448 2.96 -15.98 4.05
N LYS A 449 3.56 -15.73 2.88
CA LYS A 449 3.87 -16.81 1.93
C LYS A 449 4.86 -17.81 2.50
N ASP A 450 5.88 -17.32 3.19
CA ASP A 450 6.90 -18.17 3.80
C ASP A 450 6.29 -19.02 4.96
N ASP A 451 5.13 -18.63 5.49
CA ASP A 451 4.33 -19.40 6.45
C ASP A 451 3.49 -20.53 5.83
N VAL A 452 3.36 -20.58 4.50
CA VAL A 452 2.59 -21.65 3.83
C VAL A 452 3.39 -22.95 3.79
N ARG A 453 3.25 -23.75 4.86
CA ARG A 453 3.81 -25.10 4.98
C ARG A 453 2.87 -26.15 4.36
N GLN A 454 1.57 -26.03 4.59
CA GLN A 454 0.56 -26.92 4.02
C GLN A 454 -0.14 -26.28 2.82
N ARG A 455 0.28 -26.67 1.60
CA ARG A 455 -0.30 -26.12 0.35
C ARG A 455 -1.77 -26.47 0.11
N ALA A 456 -2.33 -27.46 0.80
CA ALA A 456 -3.74 -27.81 0.68
C ALA A 456 -4.67 -26.81 1.37
N LYS A 457 -4.16 -26.06 2.36
CA LYS A 457 -4.90 -25.10 3.19
C LYS A 457 -4.03 -23.85 3.43
N PRO A 458 -3.72 -23.08 2.37
CA PRO A 458 -2.76 -21.99 2.46
C PRO A 458 -3.20 -20.89 3.43
N GLU A 459 -4.49 -20.58 3.53
CA GLU A 459 -5.01 -19.58 4.45
C GLU A 459 -4.82 -19.97 5.92
N GLY A 460 -5.13 -21.23 6.25
CA GLY A 460 -4.93 -21.76 7.60
C GLY A 460 -3.46 -21.75 7.99
N SER A 461 -2.59 -22.16 7.07
CA SER A 461 -1.14 -22.14 7.28
C SER A 461 -0.59 -20.73 7.47
N MET A 462 -1.12 -19.74 6.74
CA MET A 462 -0.77 -18.32 6.93
C MET A 462 -1.20 -17.81 8.31
N ALA A 463 -2.43 -18.11 8.72
CA ALA A 463 -2.97 -17.70 10.01
C ALA A 463 -2.16 -18.30 11.18
N GLU A 464 -1.89 -19.61 11.13
CA GLU A 464 -1.10 -20.30 12.15
C GLU A 464 0.34 -19.79 12.21
N GLY A 465 0.99 -19.62 11.05
CA GLY A 465 2.34 -19.08 11.00
C GLY A 465 2.43 -17.64 11.50
N HIS A 466 1.40 -16.81 11.22
CA HIS A 466 1.30 -15.47 11.79
C HIS A 466 1.20 -15.52 13.32
N LEU A 467 0.28 -16.32 13.87
CA LEU A 467 0.11 -16.47 15.32
C LEU A 467 1.40 -16.92 16.01
N HIS A 468 2.12 -17.89 15.42
CA HIS A 468 3.41 -18.32 15.94
C HIS A 468 4.44 -17.18 15.97
N ARG A 469 4.52 -16.38 14.90
CA ARG A 469 5.43 -15.23 14.85
C ARG A 469 5.05 -14.14 15.83
N GLU A 470 3.75 -13.85 15.97
CA GLU A 470 3.23 -12.88 16.93
C GLU A 470 3.56 -13.30 18.36
N ALA A 471 3.27 -14.55 18.73
CA ALA A 471 3.59 -15.10 20.04
C ALA A 471 5.11 -15.06 20.31
N MET A 472 5.93 -15.45 19.34
CA MET A 472 7.38 -15.38 19.47
C MET A 472 7.89 -13.94 19.61
N PHE A 473 7.35 -13.01 18.83
CA PHE A 473 7.66 -11.58 18.93
C PHE A 473 7.27 -11.04 20.31
N PHE A 474 6.08 -11.36 20.79
CA PHE A 474 5.60 -11.02 22.11
C PHE A 474 6.53 -11.56 23.20
N CYS A 475 6.83 -12.86 23.22
CA CYS A 475 7.69 -13.47 24.23
C CYS A 475 9.10 -12.86 24.27
N SER A 476 9.65 -12.56 23.10
CA SER A 476 11.04 -12.16 22.97
C SER A 476 11.30 -10.66 23.09
N THR A 477 10.34 -9.85 22.67
CA THR A 477 10.48 -8.39 22.63
C THR A 477 9.72 -7.76 23.78
N ILE A 478 8.49 -8.20 24.01
CA ILE A 478 7.62 -7.62 25.04
C ILE A 478 7.86 -8.29 26.39
N LEU A 479 7.60 -9.60 26.49
CA LEU A 479 7.67 -10.32 27.76
C LEU A 479 9.08 -10.31 28.36
N ALA A 480 10.12 -10.37 27.52
CA ALA A 480 11.50 -10.26 27.99
C ALA A 480 11.87 -8.90 28.60
N GLN A 481 11.16 -7.82 28.24
CA GLN A 481 11.27 -6.51 28.92
C GLN A 481 10.43 -6.45 30.21
N LEU A 482 9.43 -7.34 30.35
CA LEU A 482 8.54 -7.40 31.51
C LEU A 482 9.07 -8.32 32.62
N ASP A 483 9.80 -9.39 32.27
CA ASP A 483 10.36 -10.38 33.20
C ASP A 483 11.89 -10.53 33.02
N PRO A 484 12.71 -10.09 33.99
CA PRO A 484 14.17 -10.26 33.98
C PRO A 484 14.65 -11.73 33.93
N GLY A 485 13.79 -12.68 34.31
CA GLY A 485 14.08 -14.11 34.29
C GLY A 485 13.71 -14.80 32.97
N SER A 486 13.05 -14.10 32.06
CA SER A 486 12.66 -14.65 30.76
C SER A 486 13.89 -14.85 29.87
N PRO A 487 14.06 -16.03 29.23
CA PRO A 487 15.14 -16.22 28.28
C PRO A 487 14.97 -15.24 27.11
N LEU A 488 15.98 -14.38 26.89
CA LEU A 488 16.05 -13.45 25.76
C LEU A 488 16.14 -14.24 24.44
N LEU A 489 15.01 -14.65 23.88
CA LEU A 489 14.95 -15.60 22.77
C LEU A 489 15.00 -14.95 21.37
N PHE A 490 14.81 -13.64 21.25
CA PHE A 490 14.84 -12.96 19.96
C PHE A 490 15.34 -11.52 20.14
N ARG A 491 16.64 -11.31 19.92
CA ARG A 491 17.13 -10.02 19.47
C ARG A 491 17.08 -10.04 17.94
N GLU A 492 16.25 -9.22 17.30
CA GLU A 492 16.76 -8.57 16.09
C GLU A 492 18.07 -7.94 16.58
N VAL A 493 19.21 -8.32 15.99
CA VAL A 493 20.49 -7.70 16.32
C VAL A 493 20.24 -6.20 16.22
N GLU A 494 20.16 -5.52 17.36
CA GLU A 494 20.30 -4.08 17.40
C GLU A 494 21.62 -3.84 16.69
N ASP A 495 21.57 -3.16 15.55
CA ASP A 495 22.78 -2.60 14.94
C ASP A 495 23.33 -1.64 16.00
N GLY A 496 24.13 -2.21 16.89
CA GLY A 496 24.68 -1.56 18.05
C GLY A 496 25.61 -0.46 17.58
N GLU A 497 25.32 0.74 18.06
CA GLU A 497 26.15 1.93 17.99
C GLU A 497 26.43 2.45 16.57
N GLU A 498 25.90 3.66 16.32
CA GLU A 498 26.48 4.63 15.41
C GLU A 498 27.94 4.92 15.78
N ALA A 499 28.85 4.01 15.44
CA ALA A 499 30.28 4.25 15.47
C ALA A 499 30.95 3.41 14.38
N SER A 500 31.21 4.09 13.26
CA SER A 500 31.92 3.63 12.06
C SER A 500 31.06 2.93 10.99
N PHE A 501 31.05 3.56 9.81
CA PHE A 501 30.59 3.00 8.54
C PHE A 501 31.25 1.63 8.30
N ARG A 502 30.53 0.53 8.57
CA ARG A 502 30.91 -0.81 8.11
C ARG A 502 29.88 -1.35 7.11
N LEU A 503 30.43 -1.78 5.99
CA LEU A 503 29.75 -2.35 4.85
C LEU A 503 29.06 -3.67 5.25
N ILE A 504 27.73 -3.71 5.28
CA ILE A 504 26.97 -4.95 5.43
C ILE A 504 27.02 -5.70 4.10
N GLY A 505 27.86 -6.73 4.05
CA GLY A 505 28.13 -7.48 2.83
C GLY A 505 29.08 -8.67 3.01
N ALA A 506 29.01 -9.37 4.13
CA ALA A 506 29.53 -10.72 4.28
C ALA A 506 28.82 -11.38 5.46
N GLY A 507 28.13 -12.49 5.24
CA GLY A 507 27.57 -13.27 6.35
C GLY A 507 28.72 -13.74 7.24
N SER A 508 28.75 -13.29 8.49
CA SER A 508 29.68 -13.80 9.49
C SER A 508 29.18 -15.15 9.99
N LYS A 509 30.00 -16.20 9.85
CA LYS A 509 29.76 -17.45 10.56
C LYS A 509 29.88 -17.17 12.06
N ARG A 510 28.77 -17.33 12.78
CA ARG A 510 28.73 -17.23 14.23
C ARG A 510 28.78 -18.64 14.81
N SER A 511 29.74 -18.90 15.70
CA SER A 511 29.71 -20.08 16.55
C SER A 511 28.71 -19.84 17.67
N LEU A 512 27.78 -20.78 17.84
CA LEU A 512 26.81 -20.74 18.92
C LEU A 512 27.51 -20.95 20.27
N SER A 513 27.09 -20.19 21.29
CA SER A 513 27.52 -20.45 22.67
C SER A 513 26.93 -21.77 23.19
N ALA A 514 27.51 -22.32 24.26
CA ALA A 514 27.00 -23.55 24.89
C ALA A 514 25.53 -23.41 25.32
N MET A 515 25.14 -22.23 25.81
CA MET A 515 23.76 -21.94 26.20
C MET A 515 22.81 -21.90 25.00
N GLU A 516 23.24 -21.34 23.87
CA GLU A 516 22.44 -21.32 22.64
C GLU A 516 22.34 -22.72 22.01
N LEU A 517 23.40 -23.53 22.11
CA LEU A 517 23.37 -24.94 21.72
C LEU A 517 22.39 -25.74 22.58
N ASP A 518 22.38 -25.53 23.90
CA ASP A 518 21.41 -26.17 24.79
C ASP A 518 19.98 -25.73 24.49
N GLN A 519 19.74 -24.44 24.24
CA GLN A 519 18.42 -23.94 23.84
C GLN A 519 17.95 -24.55 22.51
N ILE A 520 18.86 -24.69 21.53
CA ILE A 520 18.57 -25.33 20.25
C ILE A 520 18.34 -26.84 20.43
N HIS A 521 19.12 -27.52 21.28
CA HIS A 521 18.91 -28.93 21.58
C HIS A 521 17.57 -29.17 22.27
N VAL A 522 17.20 -28.34 23.24
CA VAL A 522 15.89 -28.37 23.88
C VAL A 522 14.80 -28.15 22.85
N PHE A 523 14.93 -27.13 21.98
CA PHE A 523 13.98 -26.88 20.90
C PHE A 523 13.85 -28.10 19.96
N ILE A 524 14.95 -28.71 19.54
CA ILE A 524 14.95 -29.90 18.68
C ILE A 524 14.29 -31.09 19.40
N LEU A 525 14.59 -31.30 20.68
CA LEU A 525 13.98 -32.35 21.48
C LEU A 525 12.46 -32.15 21.61
N TYR A 526 11.98 -30.92 21.81
CA TYR A 526 10.55 -30.62 21.90
C TYR A 526 9.81 -30.65 20.55
N ASN A 527 10.53 -30.63 19.43
CA ASN A 527 9.96 -30.58 18.07
C ASN A 527 10.38 -31.80 17.21
N SER A 528 10.85 -32.88 17.85
CA SER A 528 11.29 -34.11 17.19
C SER A 528 10.23 -35.20 17.34
N GLU A 529 9.82 -35.83 16.23
CA GLU A 529 8.87 -36.98 16.20
C GLU A 529 9.27 -38.11 17.17
N LEU A 530 10.57 -38.35 17.38
CA LEU A 530 11.08 -39.35 18.34
C LEU A 530 10.76 -39.05 19.82
N MET A 531 10.56 -37.77 20.15
CA MET A 531 10.25 -37.31 21.51
C MET A 531 8.75 -37.13 21.71
N GLU A 532 7.95 -37.23 20.65
CA GLU A 532 6.51 -37.02 20.65
C GLU A 532 5.82 -37.98 21.62
N ASP A 533 6.19 -39.27 21.65
CA ASP A 533 5.66 -40.27 22.60
C ASP A 533 6.02 -39.98 24.08
N TRP A 534 7.14 -39.31 24.34
CA TRP A 534 7.57 -38.95 25.70
C TRP A 534 6.92 -37.65 26.16
N ILE A 535 6.78 -36.70 25.25
CA ILE A 535 6.02 -35.46 25.45
C ILE A 535 4.55 -35.80 25.66
N LEU A 536 3.97 -36.68 24.84
CA LEU A 536 2.59 -37.18 24.97
C LEU A 536 2.36 -37.87 26.31
N ARG A 537 3.31 -38.65 26.85
CA ARG A 537 3.19 -39.22 28.20
C ARG A 537 3.27 -38.18 29.31
N CYS A 538 4.21 -37.24 29.23
CA CYS A 538 4.29 -36.11 30.16
C CYS A 538 3.08 -35.17 30.05
N GLU A 539 2.47 -35.09 28.87
CA GLU A 539 1.25 -34.35 28.59
C GLU A 539 0.01 -35.14 29.01
N GLU A 540 -0.02 -36.47 28.95
CA GLU A 540 -1.07 -37.32 29.52
C GLU A 540 -1.12 -37.19 31.04
N ASP A 541 0.05 -37.20 31.70
CA ASP A 541 0.16 -36.94 33.15
C ASP A 541 -0.33 -35.53 33.53
N LYS A 542 -0.21 -34.56 32.62
CA LYS A 542 -0.74 -33.18 32.79
C LYS A 542 -2.20 -33.04 32.35
N ARG A 543 -2.67 -33.83 31.38
CA ARG A 543 -4.04 -33.85 30.85
C ARG A 543 -5.02 -34.54 31.78
N MET A 544 -4.58 -35.46 32.64
CA MET A 544 -5.42 -35.97 33.74
C MET A 544 -5.81 -34.90 34.78
N ALA A 545 -5.28 -33.66 34.67
CA ALA A 545 -5.56 -32.56 35.60
C ALA A 545 -6.44 -31.43 35.04
N SER A 546 -6.82 -31.41 33.77
CA SER A 546 -7.77 -30.41 33.25
C SER A 546 -8.31 -30.77 31.87
N ASP A 547 -9.62 -31.04 31.80
CA ASP A 547 -10.37 -31.23 30.56
C ASP A 547 -10.61 -29.89 29.83
N GLU A 548 -10.18 -29.77 28.57
CA GLU A 548 -10.95 -29.14 27.46
C GLU A 548 -10.26 -29.30 26.07
N PRO A 549 -11.01 -29.36 24.93
CA PRO A 549 -10.44 -29.36 23.56
C PRO A 549 -10.78 -28.14 22.66
N PHE A 550 -9.73 -27.62 21.98
CA PHE A 550 -9.52 -26.88 20.70
C PHE A 550 -10.44 -25.72 20.19
N CYS A 551 -9.85 -24.72 19.49
CA CYS A 551 -10.53 -23.53 18.94
C CYS A 551 -10.00 -22.97 17.57
N TYR A 552 -10.83 -22.21 16.84
CA TYR A 552 -10.51 -21.49 15.57
C TYR A 552 -9.66 -20.22 15.78
N PRO A 553 -8.89 -19.74 14.78
CA PRO A 553 -8.07 -18.53 14.86
C PRO A 553 -8.84 -17.22 15.15
N SER A 554 -10.16 -17.18 14.93
CA SER A 554 -11.01 -16.02 15.27
C SER A 554 -11.41 -15.96 16.75
N PHE A 555 -10.99 -16.93 17.55
CA PHE A 555 -11.28 -17.00 18.99
C PHE A 555 -10.00 -16.85 19.84
N VAL A 556 -8.90 -16.41 19.25
CA VAL A 556 -7.65 -16.06 19.95
C VAL A 556 -7.53 -14.54 19.90
N GLU A 557 -7.59 -13.92 21.08
CA GLU A 557 -7.57 -12.47 21.25
C GLU A 557 -6.29 -11.85 20.66
N GLN A 558 -6.45 -10.91 19.73
CA GLN A 558 -5.36 -10.14 19.16
C GLN A 558 -4.83 -9.13 20.19
N CYS A 559 -3.51 -9.09 20.37
CA CYS A 559 -2.87 -8.05 21.18
C CYS A 559 -2.53 -6.87 20.27
N PHE A 560 -3.15 -5.71 20.50
CA PHE A 560 -2.77 -4.48 19.79
C PHE A 560 -1.40 -3.95 20.33
N TYR A 561 -0.78 -2.96 19.68
CA TYR A 561 0.44 -2.26 20.17
C TYR A 561 0.33 -0.77 19.78
N VAL A 562 0.39 0.23 20.70
CA VAL A 562 0.10 1.70 20.56
C VAL A 562 1.25 2.76 20.74
N GLU A 563 2.48 2.65 20.21
CA GLU A 563 3.66 3.40 20.72
C GLU A 563 3.54 4.93 20.82
N CYS A 564 3.42 5.48 22.04
CA CYS A 564 3.44 6.92 22.22
C CYS A 564 4.83 7.50 21.94
N SER A 565 4.92 8.49 21.04
CA SER A 565 6.18 9.16 20.64
C SER A 565 6.92 9.92 21.76
N HIS A 566 6.37 9.96 22.97
CA HIS A 566 6.91 10.72 24.09
C HIS A 566 7.59 9.84 25.17
N ASP A 567 7.54 8.50 25.08
CA ASP A 567 8.24 7.61 26.03
C ASP A 567 8.49 6.22 25.41
N VAL A 568 9.73 5.74 25.52
CA VAL A 568 10.34 4.66 24.70
C VAL A 568 10.03 3.23 25.19
N ASP A 569 9.17 3.02 26.19
CA ASP A 569 8.97 1.69 26.80
C ASP A 569 7.50 1.37 27.01
N TRP A 570 6.84 0.58 26.14
CA TRP A 570 5.65 -0.21 26.51
C TRP A 570 5.15 -1.16 25.40
N SER A 571 4.32 -2.12 25.81
CA SER A 571 3.54 -3.10 25.02
C SER A 571 2.48 -3.76 25.93
N PHE A 572 1.44 -4.42 25.39
CA PHE A 572 0.29 -4.91 26.18
C PHE A 572 -0.20 -6.32 25.83
N VAL A 573 -1.00 -6.88 26.76
CA VAL A 573 -1.75 -8.14 26.71
C VAL A 573 -3.14 -7.89 27.30
N ILE A 574 -4.19 -8.41 26.67
CA ILE A 574 -5.56 -8.43 27.20
C ILE A 574 -5.77 -9.78 27.92
N PRO A 575 -6.23 -9.81 29.18
CA PRO A 575 -6.60 -11.06 29.85
C PRO A 575 -8.11 -11.36 29.78
N TYR A 576 -8.47 -12.62 29.48
CA TYR A 576 -9.84 -13.13 29.41
C TYR A 576 -10.30 -13.87 30.69
N ILE A 577 -11.58 -13.73 31.05
CA ILE A 577 -12.31 -14.57 32.01
C ILE A 577 -13.31 -15.44 31.25
N PRO A 578 -13.21 -16.79 31.30
CA PRO A 578 -14.14 -17.69 30.63
C PRO A 578 -15.60 -17.53 31.08
N ARG A 579 -16.53 -17.36 30.13
CA ARG A 579 -17.97 -17.53 30.39
C ARG A 579 -18.28 -19.00 30.70
N GLU A 580 -18.83 -19.27 31.88
CA GLU A 580 -19.33 -20.59 32.28
C GLU A 580 -20.43 -21.09 31.33
N ARG A 581 -20.30 -22.35 30.89
CA ARG A 581 -21.34 -23.08 30.16
C ARG A 581 -22.38 -23.60 31.15
N GLN A 582 -23.60 -23.08 31.10
CA GLN A 582 -24.75 -23.78 31.68
C GLN A 582 -25.02 -25.04 30.86
N PHE A 583 -24.68 -26.21 31.40
CA PHE A 583 -25.13 -27.48 30.86
C PHE A 583 -26.63 -27.65 31.17
N VAL A 584 -27.44 -27.70 30.11
CA VAL A 584 -28.82 -28.16 30.18
C VAL A 584 -28.78 -29.67 30.44
N GLY A 585 -29.37 -30.07 31.56
CA GLY A 585 -29.35 -31.44 32.05
C GLY A 585 -29.99 -32.46 31.10
N SER A 586 -29.36 -33.61 30.98
CA SER A 586 -29.96 -34.85 30.50
C SER A 586 -30.27 -35.73 31.70
N ASP A 587 -31.43 -35.51 32.32
CA ASP A 587 -32.03 -36.50 33.22
C ASP A 587 -32.97 -37.40 32.40
N SER A 588 -32.65 -38.70 32.36
CA SER A 588 -33.54 -39.81 32.76
C SER A 588 -33.26 -41.10 31.98
N LEU A 589 -32.85 -42.12 32.74
CA LEU A 589 -33.12 -43.56 32.64
C LEU A 589 -31.97 -44.29 33.37
N ALA A 590 -32.12 -45.12 34.40
CA ALA A 590 -33.16 -45.51 35.35
C ALA A 590 -32.45 -46.48 36.34
N ALA A 591 -32.87 -46.51 37.62
CA ALA A 591 -32.94 -47.69 38.51
C ALA A 591 -32.80 -47.31 40.00
N THR A 592 -33.91 -47.03 40.70
CA THR A 592 -34.58 -47.92 41.66
C THR A 592 -35.75 -47.18 42.30
#